data_AF-A0A495FBJ4-F1
#
_entry.id   AF-A0A495FBJ4-F1
#
_cell.length_a   1.000
_cell.length_b   1.000
_cell.length_c   1.000
_cell.angle_alpha   90.00
_cell.angle_beta   90.00
_cell.angle_gamma   90.00
#
_symmetry.space_group_name_H-M   'P 1'
#
loop_
_entity.id
_entity.type
_entity.pdbx_description
1 polymer ?
#
loop_
_entity_poly.entity_id
_entity_poly.type
_entity_poly.pdbx_seq_one_letter_code
_entity_poly.pdbx_strand_id
1 'polypeptide(L)'
;MSATAFSSVKLPAHLVEQARQAAQPMRRSVASQIEYWATLGQIVEHTGLSVQEARSAIEQYEAAAARTAALAAPTSVDALTARLLAAQTRGTLAQRVREVVQENQAKAATPVA
;
A
#
# COMPACT_ATOMS: atom_id res chain seq x y z
N MET A 1 -40.37 -20.05 -9.45
CA MET A 1 -38.92 -20.31 -9.67
C MET A 1 -38.44 -19.30 -10.70
N SER A 2 -37.83 -18.19 -10.29
CA SER A 2 -37.28 -17.23 -11.24
C SER A 2 -36.04 -17.85 -11.88
N ALA A 3 -36.18 -18.30 -13.13
CA ALA A 3 -35.04 -18.69 -13.94
C ALA A 3 -34.18 -17.43 -14.13
N THR A 4 -32.94 -17.45 -13.64
CA THR A 4 -31.94 -16.44 -14.00
C THR A 4 -31.72 -16.54 -15.49
N ALA A 5 -32.25 -15.59 -16.26
CA ALA A 5 -32.10 -15.54 -17.70
C ALA A 5 -30.64 -15.17 -18.02
N PHE A 6 -29.83 -16.17 -18.37
CA PHE A 6 -28.48 -15.93 -18.85
C PHE A 6 -28.53 -15.25 -20.22
N SER A 7 -27.81 -14.14 -20.37
CA SER A 7 -27.63 -13.45 -21.65
C SER A 7 -26.20 -13.63 -22.13
N SER A 8 -26.02 -13.92 -23.41
CA SER A 8 -24.69 -13.99 -24.02
C SER A 8 -24.23 -12.61 -24.46
N VAL A 9 -23.09 -12.16 -23.94
CA VAL A 9 -22.49 -10.86 -24.26
C VAL A 9 -21.18 -11.08 -24.99
N LYS A 10 -20.99 -10.39 -26.13
CA LYS A 10 -19.70 -10.38 -26.83
C LYS A 10 -18.75 -9.42 -26.12
N LEU A 11 -17.63 -9.96 -25.63
CA LEU A 11 -16.59 -9.19 -24.94
C LEU A 11 -15.29 -9.24 -25.75
N PRO A 12 -14.46 -8.17 -25.71
CA PRO A 12 -13.13 -8.19 -26.28
C PRO A 12 -12.27 -9.30 -25.67
N ALA A 13 -11.48 -9.99 -26.48
CA ALA A 13 -10.66 -11.12 -26.03
C ALA A 13 -9.67 -10.73 -24.92
N HIS A 14 -9.09 -9.52 -24.99
CA HIS A 14 -8.15 -9.03 -23.98
C HIS A 14 -8.80 -8.90 -22.59
N LEU A 15 -10.06 -8.42 -22.53
CA LEU A 15 -10.80 -8.26 -21.28
C LEU A 15 -11.09 -9.62 -20.65
N VAL A 16 -11.47 -10.60 -21.47
CA VAL A 16 -11.70 -11.98 -21.01
C VAL A 16 -10.43 -12.59 -20.44
N GLU A 17 -9.28 -12.35 -21.06
CA GLU A 17 -7.99 -12.85 -20.57
C GLU A 17 -7.57 -12.15 -19.26
N GLN A 18 -7.75 -10.84 -19.15
CA GLN A 18 -7.52 -10.11 -17.89
C GLN A 18 -8.40 -10.65 -16.76
N ALA A 19 -9.69 -10.87 -17.03
CA ALA A 19 -10.61 -11.44 -16.05
C ALA A 19 -10.18 -12.86 -15.64
N ARG A 20 -9.70 -13.68 -16.59
CA ARG A 20 -9.16 -15.01 -16.28
C ARG A 20 -7.96 -14.93 -15.34
N GLN A 21 -7.00 -14.07 -15.63
CA GLN A 21 -5.80 -13.89 -14.80
C GLN A 21 -6.16 -13.40 -13.39
N ALA A 22 -7.05 -12.41 -13.28
CA ALA A 22 -7.51 -11.88 -12.00
C ALA A 22 -8.32 -12.91 -11.19
N ALA A 23 -9.03 -13.82 -11.85
CA ALA A 23 -9.85 -14.83 -11.19
C ALA A 23 -9.04 -16.01 -10.60
N GLN A 24 -7.88 -16.34 -11.18
CA GLN A 24 -7.06 -17.50 -10.81
C GLN A 24 -6.68 -17.54 -9.31
N PRO A 25 -6.14 -16.46 -8.71
CA PRO A 25 -5.74 -16.49 -7.30
C PRO A 25 -6.91 -16.75 -6.35
N MET A 26 -8.11 -16.29 -6.74
CA MET A 26 -9.32 -16.42 -5.94
C MET A 26 -10.16 -17.65 -6.30
N ARG A 27 -9.69 -18.49 -7.24
CA ARG A 27 -10.43 -19.66 -7.77
C ARG A 27 -11.85 -19.32 -8.23
N ARG A 28 -12.04 -18.12 -8.81
CA ARG A 28 -13.32 -17.64 -9.32
C ARG A 28 -13.50 -18.00 -10.79
N SER A 29 -14.75 -18.05 -11.25
CA SER A 29 -15.02 -18.12 -12.69
C SER A 29 -14.74 -16.77 -13.35
N VAL A 30 -14.48 -16.76 -14.66
CA VAL A 30 -14.33 -15.52 -15.45
C VAL A 30 -15.59 -14.66 -15.37
N ALA A 31 -16.77 -15.28 -15.45
CA ALA A 31 -18.05 -14.59 -15.34
C ALA A 31 -18.20 -13.91 -13.98
N SER A 32 -17.89 -14.62 -12.89
CA SER A 32 -17.93 -14.08 -11.53
C SER A 32 -16.93 -12.94 -11.33
N GLN A 33 -15.77 -13.00 -11.98
CA GLN A 33 -14.79 -11.92 -11.92
C GLN A 33 -15.26 -10.65 -12.64
N ILE A 34 -15.94 -10.80 -13.78
CA ILE A 34 -16.52 -9.68 -14.52
C ILE A 34 -17.69 -9.06 -13.73
N GLU A 35 -18.56 -9.89 -13.14
CA GLU A 35 -19.64 -9.44 -12.26
C GLU A 35 -19.11 -8.65 -11.06
N TYR A 36 -18.03 -9.12 -10.45
CA TYR A 36 -17.36 -8.42 -9.36
C TYR A 36 -16.86 -7.04 -9.79
N TRP A 37 -16.18 -6.93 -10.93
CA TRP A 37 -15.73 -5.63 -11.45
C TRP A 37 -16.90 -4.69 -11.77
N ALA A 38 -17.98 -5.20 -12.36
CA ALA A 38 -19.18 -4.42 -12.63
C ALA A 38 -19.82 -3.89 -11.35
N THR A 39 -19.90 -4.73 -10.31
CA THR A 39 -20.43 -4.35 -8.98
C THR A 39 -19.58 -3.25 -8.35
N LEU A 40 -18.25 -3.38 -8.40
CA LEU A 40 -17.35 -2.33 -7.90
C LEU A 40 -17.54 -1.01 -8.67
N GLY A 41 -17.64 -1.06 -10.00
CA GLY A 41 -17.91 0.12 -10.82
C GLY A 41 -19.21 0.82 -10.42
N GLN A 42 -20.29 0.06 -10.23
CA GLN A 42 -21.57 0.61 -9.79
C GLN A 42 -21.51 1.27 -8.41
N ILE A 43 -20.78 0.67 -7.46
CA ILE A 43 -20.59 1.25 -6.12
C ILE A 43 -19.82 2.57 -6.22
N VAL A 44 -18.75 2.60 -7.01
CA VAL A 44 -17.94 3.81 -7.22
C VAL A 44 -18.77 4.92 -7.85
N GLU A 45 -19.59 4.62 -8.86
CA GLU A 45 -20.51 5.59 -9.47
C GLU A 45 -21.58 6.09 -8.49
N HIS A 46 -22.22 5.22 -7.71
CA HIS A 46 -23.24 5.60 -6.73
C HIS A 46 -22.70 6.41 -5.55
N THR A 47 -21.43 6.19 -5.19
CA THR A 47 -20.77 6.96 -4.12
C THR A 47 -20.26 8.32 -4.61
N GLY A 48 -20.38 8.61 -5.91
CA GLY A 48 -19.86 9.83 -6.51
C GLY A 48 -18.34 9.92 -6.48
N LEU A 49 -17.66 8.80 -6.18
CA LEU A 49 -16.20 8.74 -6.15
C LEU A 49 -15.70 8.60 -7.58
N SER A 50 -14.82 9.48 -8.01
CA SER A 50 -14.08 9.24 -9.25
C SER A 50 -13.08 8.09 -9.06
N VAL A 51 -12.75 7.40 -10.15
CA VAL A 51 -11.70 6.37 -10.17
C VAL A 51 -10.37 6.93 -9.64
N GLN A 52 -10.08 8.20 -9.94
CA GLN A 52 -8.87 8.87 -9.49
C GLN A 52 -8.87 9.07 -7.96
N GLU A 53 -10.00 9.46 -7.38
CA GLU A 53 -10.13 9.62 -5.92
C GLU A 53 -10.01 8.26 -5.21
N ALA A 54 -10.62 7.20 -5.75
CA ALA A 54 -10.49 5.86 -5.21
C ALA A 54 -9.03 5.41 -5.22
N ARG A 55 -8.33 5.62 -6.34
CA ARG A 55 -6.91 5.31 -6.48
C ARG A 55 -6.05 6.11 -5.51
N SER A 56 -6.27 7.42 -5.40
CA SER A 56 -5.55 8.27 -4.46
C SER A 56 -5.79 7.85 -3.00
N ALA A 57 -7.00 7.43 -2.64
CA ALA A 57 -7.29 6.92 -1.31
C ALA A 57 -6.50 5.63 -0.99
N ILE A 58 -6.40 4.71 -1.96
CA ILE A 58 -5.60 3.47 -1.83
C ILE A 58 -4.13 3.80 -1.67
N GLU A 59 -3.58 4.64 -2.55
CA GLU A 59 -2.15 5.04 -2.50
C GLU A 59 -1.80 5.74 -1.18
N GLN A 60 -2.70 6.60 -0.67
CA GLN A 60 -2.52 7.25 0.63
C GLN A 60 -2.55 6.25 1.79
N TYR A 61 -3.47 5.29 1.76
CA TYR A 61 -3.56 4.24 2.76
C TYR A 61 -2.30 3.36 2.77
N GLU A 62 -1.83 2.93 1.60
CA GLU A 62 -0.60 2.14 1.47
C GLU A 62 0.64 2.92 1.91
N ALA A 63 0.74 4.19 1.53
CA ALA A 63 1.83 5.06 1.98
C ALA A 63 1.81 5.26 3.50
N ALA A 64 0.63 5.40 4.10
CA ALA A 64 0.49 5.46 5.55
C ALA A 64 0.92 4.15 6.21
N ALA A 65 0.46 3.00 5.71
CA ALA A 65 0.86 1.69 6.20
C ALA A 65 2.37 1.46 6.12
N ALA A 66 3.00 1.85 5.00
CA ALA A 66 4.45 1.76 4.81
C ALA A 66 5.23 2.65 5.79
N ARG A 67 4.75 3.88 6.07
CA ARG A 67 5.34 4.76 7.10
C ARG A 67 5.27 4.12 8.48
N THR A 68 4.13 3.53 8.85
CA THR A 68 3.97 2.85 10.14
C THR A 68 4.89 1.63 10.25
N ALA A 69 5.02 0.84 9.18
CA ALA A 69 5.95 -0.27 9.12
C ALA A 69 7.42 0.17 9.27
N ALA A 70 7.80 1.33 8.71
CA ALA A 70 9.13 1.90 8.87
C ALA A 70 9.43 2.38 10.31
N LEU A 71 8.38 2.76 11.06
CA LEU A 71 8.50 3.14 12.46
C LEU A 71 8.55 1.94 13.41
N ALA A 72 8.02 0.78 13.00
CA ALA A 72 8.08 -0.44 13.78
C ALA A 72 9.54 -0.86 14.07
N ALA A 73 9.75 -1.48 15.24
CA ALA A 73 11.04 -2.04 15.60
C ALA A 73 11.40 -3.17 14.62
N PRO A 74 12.64 -3.19 14.09
CA PRO A 74 13.07 -4.28 13.23
C PRO A 74 12.97 -5.61 13.99
N THR A 75 12.30 -6.59 13.39
CA THR A 75 12.04 -7.90 13.99
C THR A 75 13.20 -8.88 13.82
N SER A 76 14.27 -8.49 13.10
CA SER A 76 15.46 -9.29 12.88
C SER A 76 16.73 -8.43 12.75
N VAL A 77 17.89 -9.07 12.92
CA VAL A 77 19.21 -8.44 12.77
C VAL A 77 19.45 -8.00 11.31
N ASP A 78 19.00 -8.78 10.33
CA ASP A 78 19.10 -8.40 8.91
C ASP A 78 18.27 -7.15 8.61
N ALA A 79 17.05 -7.05 9.18
CA ALA A 79 16.20 -5.87 9.04
C ALA A 79 16.82 -4.63 9.70
N LEU A 80 17.48 -4.81 10.85
CA LEU A 80 18.24 -3.74 11.52
C LEU A 80 19.42 -3.28 10.65
N THR A 81 20.17 -4.23 10.07
CA THR A 81 21.32 -3.94 9.21
C THR A 81 20.91 -3.20 7.95
N ALA A 82 19.84 -3.65 7.29
CA ALA A 82 19.27 -2.97 6.13
C ALA A 82 18.81 -1.54 6.46
N ARG A 83 18.17 -1.34 7.62
CA ARG A 83 17.75 -0.02 8.10
C ARG A 83 18.94 0.90 8.35
N LEU A 84 20.02 0.38 8.95
CA LEU A 84 21.24 1.15 9.20
C LEU A 84 21.91 1.59 7.89
N LEU A 85 22.06 0.66 6.94
CA LEU A 85 22.64 0.96 5.63
C LEU A 85 21.80 2.01 4.88
N ALA A 86 20.48 1.87 4.89
CA ALA A 86 19.59 2.87 4.28
C ALA A 86 19.72 4.25 4.94
N ALA A 87 19.87 4.31 6.27
CA ALA A 87 20.09 5.55 7.01
C ALA A 87 21.47 6.18 6.72
N GLN A 88 22.50 5.38 6.47
CA GLN A 88 23.80 5.85 6.01
C GLN A 88 23.69 6.46 4.60
N THR A 89 23.09 5.75 3.65
CA THR A 89 22.94 6.22 2.26
C THR A 89 22.11 7.51 2.18
N ARG A 90 21.09 7.65 3.02
CA ARG A 90 20.24 8.85 3.08
C ARG A 90 20.86 10.00 3.87
N GLY A 91 22.03 9.81 4.48
CA GLY A 91 22.70 10.82 5.32
C GLY A 91 22.00 11.11 6.65
N THR A 92 20.88 10.45 6.95
CA THR A 92 20.09 10.67 8.16
C THR A 92 20.80 10.15 9.41
N LEU A 93 21.62 9.09 9.29
CA LEU A 93 22.46 8.62 10.40
C LEU A 93 23.47 9.69 10.81
N ALA A 94 24.19 10.29 9.85
CA ALA A 94 25.18 11.32 10.13
C ALA A 94 24.54 12.57 10.75
N GLN A 95 23.34 12.95 10.30
CA GLN A 95 22.57 14.02 10.92
C GLN A 95 22.20 13.69 12.38
N ARG A 96 21.67 12.50 12.64
CA ARG A 96 21.27 12.10 13.99
C ARG A 96 22.46 12.03 14.95
N VAL A 97 23.62 11.57 14.48
CA VAL A 97 24.86 11.57 15.27
C VAL A 97 25.26 12.99 15.65
N ARG A 98 25.20 13.95 14.71
CA ARG A 98 25.49 15.36 15.02
C ARG A 98 24.55 15.95 16.07
N GLU A 99 23.24 15.68 15.95
CA GLU A 99 22.25 16.12 16.94
C GLU A 99 22.56 15.57 18.33
N VAL A 100 22.83 14.27 18.45
CA VAL A 100 23.14 13.63 19.75
C VAL A 100 24.44 14.18 20.37
N VAL A 101 25.46 14.44 19.55
CA VAL A 101 26.72 15.04 20.03
C VAL A 101 26.48 16.46 20.57
N GLN A 102 25.69 17.28 19.86
CA GLN A 102 25.34 18.63 20.33
C GLN A 102 24.51 18.58 21.62
N GLU A 103 23.52 17.69 21.72
CA GLU A 103 22.74 17.49 22.95
C GLU A 103 23.62 17.10 24.14
N ASN A 104 24.59 16.20 23.93
CA ASN A 104 25.50 15.77 25.00
C ASN A 104 26.49 16.88 25.40
N GLN A 105 26.99 17.67 24.45
CA GLN A 105 27.82 18.84 24.74
C GLN A 105 27.07 19.89 25.56
N ALA A 106 25.80 20.17 25.21
CA ALA A 106 24.96 21.10 25.97
C ALA A 106 24.70 20.61 27.41
N LYS A 107 24.47 19.31 27.59
CA LYS A 107 24.31 18.69 28.92
C LYS A 107 25.60 18.78 29.75
N ALA A 108 26.77 18.57 29.12
CA ALA A 108 28.06 18.68 29.80
C ALA A 108 28.44 20.13 30.13
N ALA A 109 27.98 21.10 29.33
CA ALA A 109 28.22 22.53 29.52
C ALA A 109 27.29 23.17 30.57
N THR A 110 26.20 22.49 30.97
CA THR A 110 25.36 22.91 32.09
C THR A 110 25.94 22.32 33.37
N PRO A 111 26.68 23.08 34.20
CA PRO A 111 27.18 22.55 35.46
C PRO A 111 25.97 22.34 36.36
N VAL A 112 25.89 21.16 36.98
CA VAL A 112 25.01 20.96 38.14
C VAL A 112 25.51 21.90 39.24
N ALA A 113 24.79 22.98 39.49
CA ALA A 113 24.96 23.84 40.65
C ALA A 113 24.23 23.24 41.87
#